data_AF-A0A1I1EXJ6-F1
#
_entry.id   AF-A0A1I1EXJ6-F1
#
_cell.length_a   1.000
_cell.length_b   1.000
_cell.length_c   1.000
_cell.angle_alpha   90.00
_cell.angle_beta   90.00
_cell.angle_gamma   90.00
#
_symmetry.space_group_name_H-M   'P 1'
#
loop_
_entity.id
_entity.type
_entity.pdbx_description
1 polymer ?
#
loop_
_entity_poly.entity_id
_entity_poly.type
_entity_poly.pdbx_seq_one_letter_code
_entity_poly.pdbx_strand_id
1 'polypeptide(L)'
;MIFSKTELGQAALQNRSIALSPRQRSAFIMFDGKRSTEDVLKATAGLGVTTDDVSHLVALGLLADSAAALPQPASSPAESIAAPAPQKDAQAQYSKAYPIAIRLTAALGLRGFRLNLAVEAAGDVARLRDLAPKIKEAVGAEKFKALESALYD
;
A
#
# COMPACT_ATOMS: atom_id res chain seq x y z
N MET A 1 7.43 4.47 20.64
CA MET A 1 8.19 4.17 19.40
C MET A 1 8.51 5.45 18.65
N ILE A 2 9.58 5.49 17.85
CA ILE A 2 9.99 6.64 17.02
C ILE A 2 9.94 6.21 15.55
N PHE A 3 9.41 7.06 14.66
CA PHE A 3 9.30 6.78 13.22
C PHE A 3 9.97 7.86 12.36
N SER A 4 10.49 7.43 11.21
CA SER A 4 11.20 8.21 10.20
C SER A 4 10.52 8.09 8.84
N LYS A 5 10.58 9.16 8.03
CA LYS A 5 10.03 9.20 6.67
C LYS A 5 10.84 8.30 5.73
N THR A 6 10.22 7.29 5.12
CA THR A 6 10.86 6.51 4.04
C THR A 6 10.93 7.34 2.75
N GLU A 7 11.79 6.94 1.82
CA GLU A 7 11.85 7.55 0.48
C GLU A 7 10.50 7.41 -0.26
N LEU A 8 9.83 6.26 -0.10
CA LEU A 8 8.48 6.02 -0.62
C LEU A 8 7.48 7.03 -0.03
N GLY A 9 7.55 7.29 1.29
CA GLY A 9 6.76 8.33 1.95
C GLY A 9 7.02 9.75 1.41
N GLN A 10 8.29 10.10 1.20
CA GLN A 10 8.67 11.41 0.66
C GLN A 10 8.20 11.59 -0.78
N ALA A 11 8.39 10.57 -1.64
CA ALA A 11 7.89 10.55 -3.01
C ALA A 11 6.35 10.59 -3.08
N ALA A 12 5.64 9.85 -2.21
CA ALA A 12 4.18 9.84 -2.13
C ALA A 12 3.59 11.17 -1.64
N LEU A 13 4.31 11.90 -0.77
CA LEU A 13 3.94 13.25 -0.37
C LEU A 13 4.14 14.25 -1.53
N GLN A 14 5.30 14.22 -2.18
CA GLN A 14 5.70 15.16 -3.23
C GLN A 14 4.89 14.99 -4.52
N ASN A 15 4.81 13.76 -5.05
CA ASN A 15 4.08 13.43 -6.27
C ASN A 15 2.57 13.24 -6.04
N ARG A 16 2.11 13.31 -4.78
CA ARG A 16 0.75 13.00 -4.33
C ARG A 16 0.24 11.60 -4.72
N SER A 17 1.13 10.67 -5.06
CA SER A 17 0.83 9.32 -5.58
C SER A 17 -0.04 8.45 -4.66
N ILE A 18 -0.15 8.81 -3.38
CA ILE A 18 -1.07 8.18 -2.42
C ILE A 18 -2.09 9.22 -1.95
N ALA A 19 -3.36 8.79 -1.88
CA ALA A 19 -4.52 9.59 -1.48
C ALA A 19 -4.58 9.82 0.06
N LEU A 20 -3.50 10.35 0.64
CA LEU A 20 -3.44 10.66 2.08
C LEU A 20 -4.40 11.80 2.47
N SER A 21 -5.17 11.58 3.54
CA SER A 21 -6.00 12.63 4.14
C SER A 21 -5.17 13.84 4.57
N PRO A 22 -5.72 15.08 4.63
CA PRO A 22 -4.97 16.26 5.06
C PRO A 22 -4.30 16.06 6.43
N ARG A 23 -5.03 15.48 7.40
CA ARG A 23 -4.50 15.12 8.72
C ARG A 23 -3.36 14.09 8.67
N GLN A 24 -3.44 13.10 7.79
CA GLN A 24 -2.38 12.09 7.58
C GLN A 24 -1.12 12.72 6.95
N ARG A 25 -1.29 13.70 6.05
CA ARG A 25 -0.17 14.49 5.52
C ARG A 25 0.50 15.32 6.61
N SER A 26 -0.27 16.00 7.48
CA SER A 26 0.27 16.72 8.64
C SER A 26 1.00 15.80 9.62
N ALA A 27 0.44 14.63 9.94
CA ALA A 27 1.08 13.62 10.78
C ALA A 27 2.41 13.13 10.16
N PHE A 28 2.40 12.76 8.87
CA PHE A 28 3.58 12.33 8.14
C PHE A 28 4.69 13.37 8.14
N ILE A 29 4.37 14.66 7.97
CA ILE A 29 5.34 15.76 8.02
C ILE A 29 6.03 15.87 9.39
N MET A 30 5.29 15.62 10.49
CA MET A 30 5.81 15.70 11.87
C MET A 30 6.77 14.56 12.27
N PHE A 31 6.75 13.42 11.59
CA PHE A 31 7.70 12.33 11.84
C PHE A 31 9.07 12.65 11.25
N ASP A 32 10.07 12.88 12.08
CA ASP A 32 11.41 13.36 11.66
C ASP A 32 12.56 12.48 12.19
N GLY A 33 12.24 11.26 12.65
CA GLY A 33 13.19 10.39 13.36
C GLY A 33 13.62 10.88 14.75
N LYS A 34 13.18 12.08 15.16
CA LYS A 34 13.53 12.72 16.44
C LYS A 34 12.41 12.72 17.49
N ARG A 35 11.16 12.46 17.08
CA ARG A 35 9.97 12.52 17.95
C ARG A 35 9.32 11.15 18.09
N SER A 36 8.91 10.82 19.32
CA SER A 36 8.10 9.63 19.59
C SER A 36 6.69 9.76 19.01
N THR A 37 6.07 8.61 18.72
CA THR A 37 4.71 8.49 18.20
C THR A 37 3.70 9.20 19.09
N GLU A 38 3.84 9.06 20.41
CA GLU A 38 2.98 9.71 21.41
C GLU A 38 3.16 11.23 21.44
N ASP A 39 4.36 11.73 21.14
CA ASP A 39 4.66 13.16 21.05
C ASP A 39 4.07 13.77 19.77
N VAL A 40 4.22 13.07 18.63
CA VAL A 40 3.56 13.44 17.37
C VAL A 40 2.04 13.40 17.51
N LEU A 41 1.47 12.38 18.15
CA LEU A 41 0.03 12.28 18.42
C LEU A 41 -0.46 13.43 19.32
N LYS A 42 0.26 13.77 20.40
CA LYS A 42 -0.06 14.95 21.23
C LYS A 42 0.01 16.25 20.43
N ALA A 43 1.06 16.44 19.64
CA ALA A 43 1.25 17.62 18.80
C ALA A 43 0.24 17.74 17.63
N THR A 44 -0.42 16.63 17.24
CA THR A 44 -1.39 16.59 16.14
C THR A 44 -2.82 16.24 16.57
N ALA A 45 -3.08 16.10 17.87
CA ALA A 45 -4.42 15.87 18.43
C ALA A 45 -5.41 16.98 18.03
N GLY A 46 -4.96 18.24 18.02
CA GLY A 46 -5.74 19.39 17.54
C GLY A 46 -6.07 19.37 16.03
N LEU A 47 -5.50 18.43 15.26
CA LEU A 47 -5.80 18.17 13.85
C LEU A 47 -6.62 16.88 13.65
N GLY A 48 -7.05 16.23 14.74
CA GLY A 48 -7.83 14.99 14.70
C GLY A 48 -7.05 13.77 14.17
N VAL A 49 -5.72 13.78 14.31
CA VAL A 49 -4.87 12.63 13.98
C VAL A 49 -5.02 11.55 15.06
N THR A 50 -5.23 10.31 14.66
CA THR A 50 -5.37 9.16 15.56
C THR A 50 -4.18 8.20 15.45
N THR A 51 -4.05 7.27 16.41
CA THR A 51 -3.07 6.18 16.32
C THR A 51 -3.28 5.31 15.08
N ASP A 52 -4.53 5.17 14.64
CA ASP A 52 -4.91 4.48 13.41
C ASP A 52 -4.32 5.14 12.15
N ASP A 53 -4.33 6.48 12.06
CA ASP A 53 -3.64 7.20 10.97
C ASP A 53 -2.14 6.88 10.93
N VAL A 54 -1.48 6.74 12.09
CA VAL A 54 -0.05 6.40 12.17
C VAL A 54 0.17 4.94 11.74
N SER A 55 -0.63 4.00 12.24
CA SER A 55 -0.60 2.60 11.82
C SER A 55 -0.82 2.46 10.32
N HIS A 56 -1.70 3.27 9.73
CA HIS A 56 -1.95 3.28 8.29
C HIS A 56 -0.76 3.86 7.50
N LEU A 57 -0.11 4.93 7.98
CA LEU A 57 1.12 5.46 7.38
C LEU A 57 2.30 4.45 7.44
N VAL A 58 2.39 3.64 8.49
CA VAL A 58 3.37 2.53 8.60
C VAL A 58 3.00 1.38 7.67
N ALA A 59 1.72 0.97 7.63
CA ALA A 59 1.25 -0.11 6.75
C ALA A 59 1.38 0.22 5.25
N LEU A 60 1.32 1.51 4.88
CA LEU A 60 1.61 2.02 3.55
C LEU A 60 3.11 2.15 3.25
N GLY A 61 4.00 1.75 4.16
CA GLY A 61 5.45 1.81 4.00
C GLY A 61 6.04 3.23 3.97
N LEU A 62 5.29 4.23 4.45
CA LEU A 62 5.68 5.65 4.43
C LEU A 62 6.52 6.01 5.66
N LEU A 63 6.27 5.32 6.77
CA LEU A 63 7.00 5.45 8.02
C LEU A 63 7.72 4.14 8.36
N ALA A 64 9.02 4.23 8.66
CA ALA A 64 9.83 3.14 9.18
C ALA A 64 10.29 3.45 10.61
N ASP A 65 10.43 2.43 11.45
CA ASP A 65 10.85 2.56 12.83
C ASP A 65 12.32 2.98 12.94
N SER A 66 12.57 4.08 13.65
CA SER A 66 13.90 4.71 13.71
C SER A 66 14.81 4.15 14.81
N ALA A 67 14.39 3.07 15.46
CA ALA A 67 15.14 2.42 16.54
C ALA A 67 16.24 1.47 16.03
N ALA A 68 16.20 1.09 14.74
CA ALA A 68 17.15 0.20 14.09
C ALA A 68 18.06 0.98 13.11
N ALA A 69 18.89 1.88 13.62
CA ALA A 69 19.83 2.67 12.81
C ALA A 69 21.09 1.87 12.39
N LEU A 70 20.91 0.93 11.46
CA LEU A 70 22.00 0.31 10.68
C LEU A 70 21.67 0.35 9.18
N PRO A 71 22.67 0.40 8.29
CA PRO A 71 22.45 0.65 6.87
C PRO A 71 21.72 -0.51 6.17
N GLN A 72 20.85 -0.16 5.22
CA GLN A 72 20.26 -1.11 4.27
C GLN A 72 21.36 -1.82 3.47
N PRO A 73 21.12 -3.07 3.08
CA PRO A 73 20.73 -3.31 1.69
C PRO A 73 19.33 -3.94 1.57
N ALA A 74 18.94 -4.25 0.33
CA ALA A 74 17.67 -4.89 0.01
C ALA A 74 17.58 -6.35 0.50
N SER A 75 16.35 -6.77 0.78
CA SER A 75 15.90 -8.15 1.10
C SER A 75 16.33 -8.76 2.45
N SER A 76 15.41 -9.52 3.04
CA SER A 76 15.58 -10.27 4.31
C SER A 76 16.30 -11.61 4.09
N PRO A 77 16.74 -12.34 5.15
CA PRO A 77 15.82 -13.29 5.81
C PRO A 77 16.08 -13.58 7.32
N ALA A 78 15.17 -14.37 7.92
CA ALA A 78 15.33 -15.22 9.13
C ALA A 78 15.58 -14.52 10.50
N GLU A 79 15.21 -15.06 11.66
CA GLU A 79 14.21 -16.07 12.09
C GLU A 79 13.97 -15.88 13.62
N SER A 80 12.99 -16.46 14.31
CA SER A 80 11.87 -17.36 13.96
C SER A 80 10.60 -16.87 14.75
N ILE A 81 9.54 -17.59 15.16
CA ILE A 81 9.18 -19.01 15.23
C ILE A 81 7.71 -19.16 14.75
N ALA A 82 7.35 -20.38 14.31
CA ALA A 82 5.99 -20.85 13.98
C ALA A 82 5.39 -20.34 12.65
N ALA A 83 5.43 -21.24 11.67
CA ALA A 83 4.79 -21.21 10.33
C ALA A 83 5.37 -20.20 9.29
N PRO A 84 5.61 -20.60 8.02
CA PRO A 84 6.24 -19.73 7.03
C PRO A 84 5.30 -18.70 6.38
N ALA A 85 5.88 -17.64 5.82
CA ALA A 85 5.16 -16.49 5.29
C ALA A 85 4.56 -16.69 3.88
N PRO A 86 3.42 -16.02 3.61
CA PRO A 86 3.07 -15.57 2.26
C PRO A 86 2.75 -14.06 2.16
N GLN A 87 2.60 -13.36 3.30
CA GLN A 87 1.88 -12.08 3.34
C GLN A 87 2.64 -10.89 2.74
N LYS A 88 3.99 -10.87 2.81
CA LYS A 88 4.81 -9.76 2.30
C LYS A 88 4.84 -9.75 0.76
N ASP A 89 5.06 -10.90 0.14
CA ASP A 89 4.92 -11.06 -1.32
C ASP A 89 3.49 -10.82 -1.80
N ALA A 90 2.49 -11.35 -1.10
CA ALA A 90 1.08 -11.13 -1.47
C ALA A 90 0.72 -9.62 -1.52
N GLN A 91 1.23 -8.81 -0.59
CA GLN A 91 0.99 -7.38 -0.55
C GLN A 91 1.83 -6.60 -1.58
N ALA A 92 3.03 -7.07 -1.92
CA ALA A 92 3.84 -6.54 -3.02
C ALA A 92 3.20 -6.84 -4.39
N GLN A 93 2.77 -8.09 -4.65
CA GLN A 93 2.02 -8.48 -5.84
C GLN A 93 0.71 -7.69 -5.95
N TYR A 94 -0.06 -7.57 -4.86
CA TYR A 94 -1.28 -6.75 -4.86
C TYR A 94 -1.01 -5.29 -5.28
N SER A 95 0.06 -4.69 -4.74
CA SER A 95 0.43 -3.30 -5.05
C SER A 95 0.85 -3.10 -6.51
N LYS A 96 1.45 -4.11 -7.16
CA LYS A 96 1.73 -4.12 -8.61
C LYS A 96 0.44 -4.29 -9.42
N ALA A 97 -0.41 -5.26 -9.06
CA ALA A 97 -1.54 -5.72 -9.85
C ALA A 97 -2.77 -4.78 -9.78
N TYR A 98 -3.08 -4.23 -8.61
CA TYR A 98 -4.24 -3.36 -8.39
C TYR A 98 -4.35 -2.19 -9.37
N PRO A 99 -3.33 -1.32 -9.58
CA PRO A 99 -3.43 -0.21 -10.53
C PRO A 99 -3.58 -0.67 -11.99
N ILE A 100 -3.12 -1.88 -12.33
CA ILE A 100 -3.33 -2.48 -13.65
C ILE A 100 -4.78 -2.95 -13.79
N ALA A 101 -5.31 -3.65 -12.80
CA ALA A 101 -6.71 -4.10 -12.76
C ALA A 101 -7.71 -2.94 -12.81
N ILE A 102 -7.45 -1.85 -12.08
CA ILE A 102 -8.27 -0.62 -12.12
C ILE A 102 -8.26 -0.01 -13.53
N ARG A 103 -7.07 0.20 -14.14
CA ARG A 103 -6.98 0.75 -15.50
C ARG A 103 -7.68 -0.14 -16.54
N LEU A 104 -7.53 -1.46 -16.42
CA LEU A 104 -8.14 -2.44 -17.30
C LEU A 104 -9.68 -2.45 -17.19
N THR A 105 -10.22 -2.42 -15.98
CA THR A 105 -11.67 -2.45 -15.74
C THR A 105 -12.34 -1.10 -16.05
N ALA A 106 -11.68 0.03 -15.77
CA ALA A 106 -12.17 1.35 -16.14
C ALA A 106 -12.24 1.55 -17.67
N ALA A 107 -11.29 1.00 -18.42
CA ALA A 107 -11.24 1.07 -19.90
C ALA A 107 -12.41 0.36 -20.62
N LEU A 108 -13.26 -0.38 -19.90
CA LEU A 108 -14.48 -1.02 -20.41
C LEU A 108 -15.74 -0.13 -20.27
N GLY A 109 -15.62 1.03 -19.62
CA GLY A 109 -16.75 1.93 -19.36
C GLY A 109 -17.90 1.27 -18.59
N LEU A 110 -19.14 1.61 -18.96
CA LEU A 110 -20.37 1.15 -18.27
C LEU A 110 -20.50 -0.38 -18.17
N ARG A 111 -19.94 -1.15 -19.12
CA ARG A 111 -19.94 -2.63 -19.04
C ARG A 111 -18.98 -3.16 -17.98
N GLY A 112 -17.85 -2.48 -17.76
CA GLY A 112 -16.88 -2.84 -16.72
C GLY A 112 -17.13 -2.23 -15.35
N PHE A 113 -18.03 -1.24 -15.23
CA PHE A 113 -18.25 -0.49 -13.97
C PHE A 113 -18.47 -1.39 -12.73
N ARG A 114 -19.27 -2.46 -12.84
CA ARG A 114 -19.47 -3.43 -11.74
C ARG A 114 -18.20 -4.23 -11.40
N LEU A 115 -17.35 -4.48 -12.38
CA LEU A 115 -16.09 -5.21 -12.22
C LEU A 115 -14.97 -4.29 -11.69
N ASN A 116 -15.01 -3.01 -12.05
CA ASN A 116 -14.17 -1.95 -11.51
C ASN A 116 -14.45 -1.77 -10.00
N LEU A 117 -15.72 -1.61 -9.62
CA LEU A 117 -16.15 -1.60 -8.20
C LEU A 117 -15.76 -2.89 -7.45
N ALA A 118 -15.81 -4.05 -8.10
CA ALA A 118 -15.37 -5.30 -7.47
C ALA A 118 -13.85 -5.31 -7.22
N VAL A 119 -13.05 -4.75 -8.14
CA VAL A 119 -11.60 -4.56 -7.96
C VAL A 119 -11.30 -3.54 -6.88
N GLU A 120 -12.02 -2.42 -6.81
CA GLU A 120 -11.92 -1.43 -5.71
C GLU A 120 -12.31 -2.01 -4.34
N ALA A 121 -13.19 -3.02 -4.33
CA ALA A 121 -13.58 -3.78 -3.14
C ALA A 121 -12.67 -4.99 -2.84
N ALA A 122 -11.65 -5.27 -3.66
CA ALA A 122 -10.55 -6.12 -3.27
C ALA A 122 -9.62 -5.32 -2.31
N GLY A 123 -9.06 -5.98 -1.29
CA GLY A 123 -8.04 -5.39 -0.42
C GLY A 123 -6.70 -6.10 -0.51
N ASP A 124 -6.61 -7.10 -1.38
CA ASP A 124 -5.69 -8.23 -1.26
C ASP A 124 -5.57 -9.01 -2.58
N VAL A 125 -4.43 -9.67 -2.79
CA VAL A 125 -4.16 -10.42 -4.03
C VAL A 125 -5.06 -11.65 -4.20
N ALA A 126 -5.68 -12.17 -3.12
CA ALA A 126 -6.56 -13.33 -3.20
C ALA A 126 -7.89 -12.97 -3.86
N ARG A 127 -8.56 -11.89 -3.40
CA ARG A 127 -9.72 -11.30 -4.09
C ARG A 127 -9.37 -10.86 -5.51
N LEU A 128 -8.18 -10.29 -5.72
CA LEU A 128 -7.77 -9.85 -7.05
C LEU A 128 -7.57 -11.04 -8.02
N ARG A 129 -7.12 -12.20 -7.52
CA ARG A 129 -7.07 -13.47 -8.28
C ARG A 129 -8.46 -14.09 -8.51
N ASP A 130 -9.44 -13.96 -7.61
CA ASP A 130 -10.84 -14.40 -7.87
C ASP A 130 -11.50 -13.60 -9.00
N LEU A 131 -11.20 -12.30 -9.06
CA LEU A 131 -11.72 -11.42 -10.10
C LEU A 131 -10.96 -11.56 -11.43
N ALA A 132 -9.72 -12.03 -11.40
CA ALA A 132 -8.85 -12.19 -12.56
C ALA A 132 -9.49 -12.90 -13.78
N PRO A 133 -10.18 -14.06 -13.68
CA PRO A 133 -10.86 -14.67 -14.82
C PRO A 133 -11.95 -13.75 -15.42
N LYS A 134 -12.76 -13.11 -14.58
CA LYS A 134 -13.82 -12.18 -15.02
C LYS A 134 -13.22 -10.95 -15.72
N ILE A 135 -12.05 -10.48 -15.26
CA ILE A 135 -11.28 -9.41 -15.94
C ILE A 135 -10.77 -9.91 -17.28
N LYS A 136 -10.18 -11.12 -17.35
CA LYS A 136 -9.66 -11.74 -18.58
C LYS A 136 -10.73 -11.88 -19.67
N GLU A 137 -11.92 -12.34 -19.31
CA GLU A 137 -13.07 -12.42 -20.23
C GLU A 137 -13.52 -11.02 -20.70
N ALA A 138 -13.55 -10.04 -19.80
CA ALA A 138 -14.06 -8.70 -20.12
C ALA A 138 -13.08 -7.84 -20.95
N VAL A 139 -11.76 -7.94 -20.71
CA VAL A 139 -10.74 -7.11 -21.41
C VAL A 139 -10.03 -7.82 -22.57
N GLY A 140 -10.17 -9.14 -22.66
CA GLY A 140 -9.44 -9.98 -23.62
C GLY A 140 -8.03 -10.36 -23.16
N ALA A 141 -7.57 -11.53 -23.61
CA ALA A 141 -6.32 -12.14 -23.14
C ALA A 141 -5.07 -11.26 -23.34
N GLU A 142 -4.98 -10.51 -24.44
CA GLU A 142 -3.84 -9.61 -24.69
C GLU A 142 -3.70 -8.52 -23.62
N LYS A 143 -4.79 -7.83 -23.29
CA LYS A 143 -4.80 -6.76 -22.28
C LYS A 143 -4.65 -7.33 -20.88
N PHE A 144 -5.22 -8.51 -20.63
CA PHE A 144 -5.08 -9.21 -19.37
C PHE A 144 -3.62 -9.62 -19.06
N LYS A 145 -2.79 -9.89 -20.08
CA LYS A 145 -1.42 -10.39 -19.90
C LYS A 145 -0.54 -9.54 -18.97
N ALA A 146 -0.73 -8.22 -18.96
CA ALA A 146 -0.03 -7.31 -18.04
C ALA A 146 -0.48 -7.45 -16.57
N LEU A 147 -1.74 -7.81 -16.34
CA LEU A 147 -2.27 -8.15 -15.01
C LEU A 147 -1.92 -9.59 -14.62
N GLU A 148 -1.86 -10.51 -15.59
CA GLU A 148 -1.46 -11.90 -15.40
C GLU A 148 -0.05 -11.97 -14.81
N SER A 149 0.95 -11.30 -15.39
CA SER A 149 2.28 -11.18 -14.78
C SER A 149 2.20 -10.58 -13.37
N ALA A 150 1.57 -9.42 -13.19
CA ALA A 150 1.52 -8.79 -11.86
C ALA A 150 0.77 -9.61 -10.77
N LEU A 151 -0.03 -10.61 -11.16
CA LEU A 151 -0.73 -11.53 -10.27
C LEU A 151 -0.03 -12.88 -10.05
N TYR A 152 0.96 -13.26 -10.86
CA TYR A 152 1.57 -14.60 -10.83
C TYR A 152 3.12 -14.61 -10.94
N ASP A 153 3.75 -13.43 -11.08
CA ASP A 153 5.20 -13.13 -11.01
C ASP A 153 5.57 -12.58 -9.61
#